data_AF-H0GR77-F1
#
_entry.id   AF-H0GR77-F1
#
_cell.length_a   1.000
_cell.length_b   1.000
_cell.length_c   1.000
_cell.angle_alpha   90.00
_cell.angle_beta   90.00
_cell.angle_gamma   90.00
#
_symmetry.space_group_name_H-M   'P 1'
#
loop_
_entity.id
_entity.type
_entity.pdbx_description
1 polymer ?
#
loop_
_entity_poly.entity_id
_entity_poly.type
_entity_poly.pdbx_seq_one_letter_code
_entity_poly.pdbx_strand_id
1 'polypeptide(L)'
;MSDYVELLKRGGNEAIKINPPTGADFHITSRGSDWLFTVFCINLLFGIILVPLMFRKPVKDRFVYYTAIAPNLFMSIAYFTMASNLGWIPVRAKYNHVRTSTQKEHPGYRQIFYARYVGWFLAFPWPIIQMSLLGGTPLWQIAFNVGMTEIFTVCWLIAACVHSTYKWGYYTIGIGAAIVVCISLMTTTFNLVKARGKDVSNVFVIFMSIIMFLWLIAYPTCFGITDGGNVLQPDSATIFYGIIDLLILSILPVLFMPLANYLGVERLGLIFDNEPEHVGPVVERKMPSPDSFKSSDSDSSLKEKLKVKEEA
;
A
#
# COMPACT_ATOMS: atom_id res chain seq x y z
N MET A 1 21.28 23.59 37.73
CA MET A 1 19.85 23.77 37.33
C MET A 1 19.71 24.49 35.98
N SER A 2 20.75 25.12 35.41
CA SER A 2 20.70 25.79 34.10
C SER A 2 20.73 24.82 32.91
N ASP A 3 21.54 23.76 32.96
CA ASP A 3 21.76 22.89 31.79
C ASP A 3 20.51 22.09 31.41
N TYR A 4 19.74 21.63 32.40
CA TYR A 4 18.46 20.96 32.16
C TYR A 4 17.43 21.92 31.53
N VAL A 5 17.38 23.18 31.98
CA VAL A 5 16.48 24.19 31.40
C VAL A 5 16.92 24.56 29.98
N GLU A 6 18.22 24.59 29.71
CA GLU A 6 18.76 24.85 28.39
C GLU A 6 18.53 23.67 27.42
N LEU A 7 18.68 22.42 27.89
CA LEU A 7 18.32 21.21 27.14
C LEU A 7 16.81 21.15 26.86
N LEU A 8 15.97 21.52 27.82
CA LEU A 8 14.51 21.54 27.66
C LEU A 8 14.07 22.66 26.70
N LYS A 9 14.78 23.80 26.70
CA LYS A 9 14.60 24.88 25.70
C LYS A 9 15.11 24.50 24.30
N ARG A 10 16.19 23.71 24.20
CA ARG A 10 16.71 23.15 22.95
C ARG A 10 15.88 21.96 22.44
N GLY A 11 15.09 21.32 23.29
CA GLY A 11 14.23 20.19 22.96
C GLY A 11 12.91 20.57 22.26
N GLY A 12 12.68 21.85 22.00
CA GLY A 12 11.53 22.30 21.22
C GLY A 12 11.66 21.96 19.74
N ASN A 13 10.53 21.72 19.08
CA ASN A 13 10.52 21.47 17.64
C ASN A 13 10.90 22.73 16.85
N GLU A 14 12.08 22.69 16.22
CA GLU A 14 12.61 23.76 15.38
C GLU A 14 12.50 23.47 13.87
N ALA A 15 11.82 22.40 13.47
CA ALA A 15 11.77 21.96 12.06
C ALA A 15 11.32 23.06 11.10
N ILE A 16 10.29 23.82 11.44
CA ILE A 16 9.78 24.92 10.61
C ILE A 16 10.77 26.10 10.55
N LYS A 17 11.54 26.33 11.62
CA LYS A 17 12.56 27.40 11.64
C LYS A 17 13.74 27.04 10.75
N ILE A 18 14.18 25.78 10.82
CA ILE A 18 15.32 25.25 10.06
C ILE A 18 14.94 25.10 8.58
N ASN A 19 13.76 24.56 8.30
CA ASN A 19 13.23 24.33 6.96
C ASN A 19 11.99 25.22 6.75
N PRO A 20 12.15 26.53 6.49
CA PRO A 20 11.02 27.44 6.34
C PRO A 20 10.19 27.11 5.08
N PRO A 21 8.85 27.23 5.12
CA PRO A 21 7.95 26.92 4.01
C PRO A 21 7.92 28.05 2.94
N THR A 22 9.09 28.40 2.41
CA THR A 22 9.24 29.52 1.47
C THR A 22 8.47 29.26 0.17
N GLY A 23 7.54 30.15 -0.18
CA GLY A 23 6.74 30.04 -1.42
C GLY A 23 5.38 29.36 -1.25
N ALA A 24 4.99 28.98 -0.03
CA ALA A 24 3.62 28.61 0.30
C ALA A 24 2.98 29.68 1.19
N ASP A 25 1.77 30.12 0.85
CA ASP A 25 0.97 31.04 1.68
C ASP A 25 0.21 30.30 2.79
N PHE A 26 -0.25 29.08 2.47
CA PHE A 26 -0.85 28.17 3.41
C PHE A 26 0.13 27.05 3.69
N HIS A 27 0.74 27.05 4.87
CA HIS A 27 1.71 26.05 5.29
C HIS A 27 1.44 25.58 6.72
N ILE A 28 2.10 24.51 7.13
CA ILE A 28 2.04 24.03 8.51
C ILE A 28 2.77 24.97 9.47
N THR A 29 2.36 24.96 10.74
CA THR A 29 3.06 25.61 11.84
C THR A 29 3.88 24.59 12.64
N SER A 30 4.62 25.05 13.66
CA SER A 30 5.30 24.15 14.60
C SER A 30 4.33 23.12 15.22
N ARG A 31 3.07 23.49 15.44
CA ARG A 31 2.05 22.56 15.99
C ARG A 31 1.69 21.45 15.02
N GLY A 32 1.55 21.75 13.73
CA GLY A 32 1.34 20.75 12.69
C GLY A 32 2.54 19.80 12.58
N SER A 33 3.75 20.34 12.71
CA SER A 33 4.98 19.54 12.73
C SER A 33 5.09 18.64 13.98
N ASP A 34 4.71 19.11 15.16
CA ASP A 34 4.67 18.30 16.40
C ASP A 34 3.74 17.10 16.26
N TRP A 35 2.56 17.31 15.66
CA TRP A 35 1.64 16.22 15.36
C TRP A 35 2.25 15.21 14.39
N LEU A 36 2.89 15.67 13.30
CA LEU A 36 3.55 14.78 12.34
C LEU A 36 4.69 13.97 12.99
N PHE A 37 5.47 14.57 13.90
CA PHE A 37 6.47 13.86 14.69
C PHE A 37 5.84 12.82 15.62
N THR A 38 4.66 13.10 16.18
CA THR A 38 3.91 12.14 17.00
C THR A 38 3.54 10.90 16.18
N VAL A 39 2.99 11.11 14.98
CA VAL A 39 2.63 10.00 14.07
C VAL A 39 3.86 9.24 13.61
N PHE A 40 4.98 9.93 13.33
CA PHE A 40 6.27 9.30 13.07
C PHE A 40 6.70 8.38 14.21
N CYS A 41 6.69 8.87 15.46
CA CYS A 41 7.09 8.10 16.63
C CYS A 41 6.22 6.85 16.83
N ILE A 42 4.90 6.94 16.63
CA ILE A 42 4.00 5.79 16.76
C ILE A 42 4.33 4.71 15.71
N ASN A 43 4.45 5.10 14.44
CA ASN A 43 4.80 4.17 13.36
C ASN A 43 6.19 3.53 13.59
N LEU A 44 7.17 4.35 13.97
CA LEU A 44 8.53 3.87 14.25
C LEU A 44 8.54 2.90 15.44
N LEU A 45 7.78 3.20 16.50
CA LEU A 45 7.67 2.35 17.69
C LEU A 45 7.12 0.96 17.32
N PHE A 46 6.03 0.90 16.56
CA PHE A 46 5.49 -0.39 16.10
C PHE A 46 6.48 -1.13 15.19
N GLY A 47 7.13 -0.44 14.26
CA GLY A 47 8.16 -1.02 13.40
C GLY A 47 9.32 -1.62 14.21
N ILE A 48 9.88 -0.87 15.15
CA ILE A 48 11.01 -1.30 15.98
C ILE A 48 10.62 -2.44 16.92
N ILE A 49 9.43 -2.44 17.51
CA ILE A 49 8.99 -3.51 18.42
C ILE A 49 8.71 -4.81 17.66
N LEU A 50 8.10 -4.73 16.47
CA LEU A 50 7.72 -5.92 15.71
C LEU A 50 8.92 -6.66 15.11
N VAL A 51 10.00 -5.96 14.76
CA VAL A 51 11.23 -6.57 14.19
C VAL A 51 11.85 -7.65 15.11
N PRO A 52 12.20 -7.39 16.38
CA PRO A 52 12.73 -8.42 17.27
C PRO A 52 11.68 -9.49 17.60
N LEU A 53 10.39 -9.14 17.69
CA LEU A 53 9.32 -10.12 17.92
C LEU A 53 9.17 -11.11 16.75
N MET A 54 9.38 -10.65 15.51
CA MET A 54 9.39 -11.49 14.32
C MET A 54 10.50 -12.55 14.37
N PHE A 55 11.71 -12.19 14.84
CA PHE A 55 12.81 -13.15 14.95
C PHE A 55 12.58 -14.25 16.00
N ARG A 56 11.60 -14.06 16.91
CA ARG A 56 11.16 -15.09 17.86
C ARG A 56 10.20 -16.12 17.24
N LYS A 57 9.82 -15.95 15.97
CA LYS A 57 8.91 -16.86 15.26
C LYS A 57 9.65 -17.72 14.23
N PRO A 58 9.17 -18.96 13.98
CA PRO A 58 9.64 -19.78 12.88
C PRO A 58 9.56 -19.03 11.55
N VAL A 59 10.48 -19.30 10.63
CA VAL A 59 10.58 -18.58 9.34
C VAL A 59 9.25 -18.59 8.58
N LYS A 60 8.53 -19.72 8.61
CA LYS A 60 7.23 -19.91 7.96
C LYS A 60 6.12 -18.97 8.44
N ASP A 61 6.19 -18.43 9.65
CA ASP A 61 5.16 -17.57 10.24
C ASP A 61 5.54 -16.07 10.16
N ARG A 62 6.75 -15.76 9.71
CA ARG A 62 7.27 -14.37 9.70
C ARG A 62 6.56 -13.48 8.69
N PHE A 63 5.90 -14.06 7.67
CA PHE A 63 5.21 -13.26 6.65
C PHE A 63 4.15 -12.33 7.23
N VAL A 64 3.43 -12.77 8.28
CA VAL A 64 2.43 -11.94 8.98
C VAL A 64 3.10 -10.70 9.59
N TYR A 65 4.31 -10.85 10.13
CA TYR A 65 5.06 -9.73 10.68
C TYR A 65 5.56 -8.78 9.59
N TYR A 66 6.03 -9.29 8.45
CA TYR A 66 6.44 -8.44 7.32
C TYR A 66 5.31 -7.50 6.90
N THR A 67 4.07 -8.01 6.85
CA THR A 67 2.90 -7.19 6.47
C THR A 67 2.55 -6.07 7.46
N ALA A 68 2.99 -6.17 8.71
CA ALA A 68 2.80 -5.13 9.72
C ALA A 68 4.01 -4.19 9.83
N ILE A 69 5.22 -4.73 9.71
CA ILE A 69 6.49 -3.98 9.81
C ILE A 69 6.64 -3.02 8.64
N ALA A 70 6.48 -3.51 7.41
CA ALA A 70 6.74 -2.75 6.20
C ALA A 70 5.93 -1.43 6.12
N PRO A 71 4.59 -1.42 6.23
CA PRO A 71 3.84 -0.17 6.14
C PRO A 71 4.18 0.81 7.27
N ASN A 72 4.43 0.32 8.50
CA ASN A 72 4.85 1.18 9.62
C ASN A 72 6.22 1.83 9.36
N LEU A 73 7.19 1.09 8.82
CA LEU A 73 8.51 1.66 8.50
C LEU A 73 8.42 2.66 7.34
N PHE A 74 7.69 2.35 6.27
CA PHE A 74 7.50 3.26 5.15
C PHE A 74 6.80 4.56 5.58
N MET A 75 5.73 4.44 6.36
CA MET A 75 5.03 5.62 6.88
C MET A 75 5.88 6.39 7.88
N SER A 76 6.72 5.74 8.70
CA SER A 76 7.63 6.47 9.58
C SER A 76 8.59 7.38 8.80
N ILE A 77 9.17 6.90 7.69
CA ILE A 77 10.02 7.72 6.82
C ILE A 77 9.24 8.90 6.21
N ALA A 78 8.03 8.64 5.70
CA ALA A 78 7.18 9.69 5.13
C ALA A 78 6.80 10.76 6.17
N TYR A 79 6.38 10.33 7.37
CA TYR A 79 6.01 11.24 8.46
C TYR A 79 7.20 12.01 9.00
N PHE A 80 8.39 11.40 9.11
CA PHE A 80 9.62 12.13 9.48
C PHE A 80 9.94 13.24 8.47
N THR A 81 9.81 12.93 7.18
CA THR A 81 10.03 13.89 6.09
C THR A 81 9.05 15.06 6.19
N MET A 82 7.75 14.79 6.33
CA MET A 82 6.73 15.82 6.47
C MET A 82 6.88 16.62 7.77
N ALA A 83 7.18 15.96 8.89
CA ALA A 83 7.38 16.59 10.19
C ALA A 83 8.56 17.57 10.14
N SER A 84 9.63 17.20 9.42
CA SER A 84 10.79 18.06 9.16
C SER A 84 10.48 19.21 8.18
N ASN A 85 9.22 19.37 7.75
CA ASN A 85 8.79 20.32 6.73
C ASN A 85 9.49 20.15 5.37
N LEU A 86 9.80 18.90 5.01
CA LEU A 86 10.40 18.51 3.74
C LEU A 86 9.38 17.73 2.89
N GLY A 87 9.71 17.47 1.63
CA GLY A 87 8.90 16.62 0.77
C GLY A 87 7.53 17.21 0.40
N TRP A 88 7.49 18.52 0.16
CA TRP A 88 6.29 19.25 -0.27
C TRP A 88 6.57 20.14 -1.49
N ILE A 89 5.49 20.53 -2.17
CA ILE A 89 5.50 21.52 -3.26
C ILE A 89 4.43 22.60 -3.02
N PRO A 90 4.66 23.85 -3.45
CA PRO A 90 3.62 24.87 -3.46
C PRO A 90 2.69 24.65 -4.66
N VAL A 91 1.40 24.47 -4.40
CA VAL A 91 0.38 24.34 -5.44
C VAL A 91 -0.62 25.47 -5.29
N ARG A 92 -0.85 26.23 -6.35
CA ARG A 92 -1.84 27.31 -6.33
C ARG A 92 -3.23 26.73 -6.03
N ALA A 93 -3.86 27.23 -4.97
CA ALA A 93 -5.18 26.75 -4.57
C ALA A 93 -6.21 27.06 -5.65
N LYS A 94 -7.08 26.10 -5.96
CA LYS A 94 -8.17 26.34 -6.92
C LYS A 94 -9.28 27.19 -6.31
N TYR A 95 -9.58 26.96 -5.04
CA TYR A 95 -10.66 27.59 -4.31
C TYR A 95 -10.12 28.48 -3.19
N ASN A 96 -10.72 29.66 -3.03
CA ASN A 96 -10.28 30.68 -2.08
C ASN A 96 -11.08 30.64 -0.76
N HIS A 97 -11.25 29.45 -0.18
CA HIS A 97 -12.00 29.26 1.07
C HIS A 97 -11.17 29.62 2.32
N VAL A 98 -9.84 29.48 2.25
CA VAL A 98 -8.91 29.93 3.29
C VAL A 98 -8.19 31.20 2.81
N ARG A 99 -8.00 32.16 3.71
CA ARG A 99 -7.26 33.41 3.45
C ARG A 99 -6.24 33.65 4.56
N THR A 100 -5.07 34.17 4.21
CA THR A 100 -4.02 34.60 5.14
C THR A 100 -3.57 36.01 4.80
N SER A 101 -3.17 36.80 5.80
CA SER A 101 -2.77 38.21 5.60
C SER A 101 -1.47 38.36 4.80
N THR A 102 -0.68 37.29 4.70
CA THR A 102 0.59 37.22 3.99
C THR A 102 0.46 36.93 2.50
N GLN A 103 -0.76 36.68 2.01
CA GLN A 103 -1.00 36.32 0.60
C GLN A 103 -0.68 37.48 -0.33
N LYS A 104 0.15 37.19 -1.34
CA LYS A 104 0.36 38.11 -2.48
C LYS A 104 -0.62 37.87 -3.62
N GLU A 105 -1.10 36.64 -3.77
CA GLU A 105 -2.05 36.23 -4.81
C GLU A 105 -3.34 35.65 -4.21
N HIS A 106 -4.46 35.85 -4.91
CA HIS A 106 -5.76 35.29 -4.53
C HIS A 106 -6.33 34.45 -5.70
N PRO A 107 -6.46 33.12 -5.56
CA PRO A 107 -6.07 32.28 -4.42
C PRO A 107 -4.55 32.11 -4.32
N GLY A 108 -4.05 31.97 -3.08
CA GLY A 108 -2.62 31.75 -2.79
C GLY A 108 -2.14 30.31 -2.98
N TYR A 109 -0.88 30.06 -2.63
CA TYR A 109 -0.21 28.77 -2.76
C TYR A 109 -0.35 27.94 -1.49
N ARG A 110 -0.83 26.70 -1.64
CA ARG A 110 -0.96 25.72 -0.57
C ARG A 110 0.26 24.79 -0.57
N GLN A 111 0.78 24.53 0.62
CA GLN A 111 1.76 23.48 0.85
C GLN A 111 1.11 22.10 0.70
N ILE A 112 1.55 21.35 -0.30
CA ILE A 112 1.10 19.98 -0.56
C ILE A 112 2.28 19.02 -0.31
N PHE A 113 2.14 18.15 0.69
CA PHE A 113 3.14 17.14 1.02
C PHE A 113 3.05 15.93 0.09
N TYR A 114 3.79 15.96 -1.03
CA TYR A 114 3.86 14.82 -1.94
C TYR A 114 4.46 13.58 -1.26
N ALA A 115 5.32 13.76 -0.25
CA ALA A 115 5.90 12.67 0.54
C ALA A 115 4.85 11.76 1.19
N ARG A 116 3.66 12.29 1.52
CA ARG A 116 2.54 11.48 2.02
C ARG A 116 2.16 10.38 1.03
N TYR A 117 1.96 10.78 -0.22
CA TYR A 117 1.50 9.87 -1.27
C TYR A 117 2.59 8.89 -1.69
N VAL A 118 3.88 9.29 -1.60
CA VAL A 118 5.00 8.35 -1.76
C VAL A 118 5.01 7.32 -0.63
N GLY A 119 4.75 7.74 0.61
CA GLY A 119 4.55 6.83 1.74
C GLY A 119 3.38 5.87 1.49
N TRP A 120 2.25 6.38 1.01
CA TRP A 120 1.09 5.56 0.66
C TRP A 120 1.40 4.56 -0.44
N PHE A 121 2.10 4.96 -1.51
CA PHE A 121 2.53 4.03 -2.56
C PHE A 121 3.22 2.80 -1.96
N LEU A 122 4.10 2.99 -0.97
CA LEU A 122 4.77 1.85 -0.32
C LEU A 122 3.91 1.13 0.73
N ALA A 123 3.02 1.83 1.44
CA ALA A 123 2.33 1.32 2.63
C ALA A 123 0.91 0.78 2.37
N PHE A 124 0.18 1.36 1.42
CA PHE A 124 -1.24 1.03 1.15
C PHE A 124 -1.47 -0.38 0.60
N PRO A 125 -0.54 -1.00 -0.16
CA PRO A 125 -0.69 -2.39 -0.58
C PRO A 125 -0.80 -3.40 0.57
N TRP A 126 -0.17 -3.12 1.73
CA TRP A 126 -0.01 -4.11 2.80
C TRP A 126 -1.32 -4.51 3.49
N PRO A 127 -2.22 -3.58 3.88
CA PRO A 127 -3.56 -3.96 4.35
C PRO A 127 -4.33 -4.84 3.35
N ILE A 128 -4.18 -4.58 2.05
CA ILE A 128 -4.85 -5.36 0.98
C ILE A 128 -4.25 -6.76 0.86
N ILE A 129 -2.93 -6.87 0.98
CA ILE A 129 -2.22 -8.15 1.06
C ILE A 129 -2.69 -8.93 2.30
N GLN A 130 -2.82 -8.30 3.47
CA GLN A 130 -3.31 -8.96 4.69
C GLN A 130 -4.71 -9.55 4.52
N MET A 131 -5.65 -8.78 3.97
CA MET A 131 -7.00 -9.28 3.68
C MET A 131 -6.97 -10.43 2.68
N SER A 132 -6.10 -10.34 1.68
CA SER A 132 -5.95 -11.39 0.66
C SER A 132 -5.37 -12.68 1.25
N LEU A 133 -4.39 -12.56 2.15
CA LEU A 133 -3.80 -13.67 2.90
C LEU A 133 -4.83 -14.36 3.78
N LEU A 134 -5.74 -13.62 4.42
CA LEU A 134 -6.79 -14.19 5.25
C LEU A 134 -7.70 -15.16 4.46
N GLY A 135 -7.94 -14.89 3.17
CA GLY A 135 -8.66 -15.80 2.28
C GLY A 135 -7.80 -16.85 1.58
N GLY A 136 -6.47 -16.72 1.58
CA GLY A 136 -5.58 -17.48 0.70
C GLY A 136 -5.86 -17.20 -0.77
N THR A 137 -5.99 -15.92 -1.11
CA THR A 137 -6.31 -15.46 -2.47
C THR A 137 -5.16 -15.80 -3.44
N PRO A 138 -5.44 -16.21 -4.69
CA PRO A 138 -4.41 -16.50 -5.67
C PRO A 138 -3.44 -15.33 -5.91
N LEU A 139 -2.15 -15.63 -6.12
CA LEU A 139 -1.08 -14.63 -6.27
C LEU A 139 -1.38 -13.57 -7.33
N TRP A 140 -1.87 -13.97 -8.51
CA TRP A 140 -2.18 -13.01 -9.59
C TRP A 140 -3.31 -12.06 -9.24
N GLN A 141 -4.27 -12.51 -8.43
CA GLN A 141 -5.33 -11.64 -7.94
C GLN A 141 -4.83 -10.68 -6.86
N ILE A 142 -3.89 -11.13 -6.01
CA ILE A 142 -3.18 -10.24 -5.08
C ILE A 142 -2.41 -9.18 -5.87
N ALA A 143 -1.64 -9.57 -6.88
CA ALA A 143 -0.87 -8.66 -7.72
C ALA A 143 -1.77 -7.64 -8.44
N PHE A 144 -2.92 -8.09 -8.96
CA PHE A 144 -3.93 -7.20 -9.55
C PHE A 144 -4.46 -6.20 -8.52
N ASN A 145 -4.86 -6.66 -7.33
CA ASN A 145 -5.36 -5.78 -6.28
C ASN A 145 -4.29 -4.76 -5.83
N VAL A 146 -3.03 -5.17 -5.73
CA VAL A 146 -1.90 -4.27 -5.44
C VAL A 146 -1.74 -3.23 -6.55
N GLY A 147 -1.72 -3.64 -7.82
CA GLY A 147 -1.62 -2.71 -8.95
C GLY A 147 -2.77 -1.69 -8.99
N MET A 148 -3.99 -2.12 -8.68
CA MET A 148 -5.14 -1.22 -8.58
C MET A 148 -5.03 -0.26 -7.38
N THR A 149 -4.50 -0.72 -6.24
CA THR A 149 -4.17 0.15 -5.10
C THR A 149 -3.13 1.20 -5.50
N GLU A 150 -2.12 0.85 -6.30
CA GLU A 150 -1.14 1.84 -6.78
C GLU A 150 -1.72 2.84 -7.76
N ILE A 151 -2.68 2.43 -8.60
CA ILE A 151 -3.40 3.39 -9.45
C ILE A 151 -4.12 4.42 -8.57
N PHE A 152 -4.71 4.02 -7.44
CA PHE A 152 -5.29 4.95 -6.47
C PHE A 152 -4.24 5.94 -5.93
N THR A 153 -3.11 5.45 -5.41
CA THR A 153 -2.08 6.31 -4.78
C THR A 153 -1.46 7.28 -5.77
N VAL A 154 -1.12 6.81 -6.98
CA VAL A 154 -0.50 7.61 -8.04
C VAL A 154 -1.47 8.66 -8.58
N CYS A 155 -2.72 8.29 -8.87
CA CYS A 155 -3.71 9.27 -9.33
C CYS A 155 -3.93 10.37 -8.29
N TRP A 156 -3.94 10.03 -7.01
CA TRP A 156 -4.15 11.01 -5.95
C TRP A 156 -2.96 11.91 -5.70
N LEU A 157 -1.73 11.40 -5.84
CA LEU A 157 -0.54 12.23 -5.89
C LEU A 157 -0.65 13.27 -7.01
N ILE A 158 -0.97 12.83 -8.23
CA ILE A 158 -1.12 13.73 -9.38
C ILE A 158 -2.24 14.75 -9.13
N ALA A 159 -3.38 14.31 -8.58
CA ALA A 159 -4.50 15.18 -8.23
C ALA A 159 -4.07 16.29 -7.24
N ALA A 160 -3.23 15.95 -6.26
CA ALA A 160 -2.71 16.89 -5.28
C ALA A 160 -1.81 17.96 -5.93
N CYS A 161 -1.02 17.57 -6.93
CA CYS A 161 -0.11 18.45 -7.66
C CYS A 161 -0.81 19.35 -8.70
N VAL A 162 -2.01 18.99 -9.18
CA VAL A 162 -2.74 19.75 -10.20
C VAL A 162 -3.42 20.97 -9.58
N HIS A 163 -3.20 22.16 -10.14
CA HIS A 163 -3.83 23.42 -9.67
C HIS A 163 -5.23 23.67 -10.27
N SER A 164 -5.57 22.98 -11.37
CA SER A 164 -6.82 23.20 -12.11
C SER A 164 -7.94 22.23 -11.69
N THR A 165 -9.14 22.41 -12.24
CA THR A 165 -10.29 21.52 -12.00
C THR A 165 -10.02 20.06 -12.43
N TYR A 166 -9.03 19.83 -13.30
CA TYR A 166 -8.65 18.49 -13.77
C TYR A 166 -8.20 17.55 -12.64
N LYS A 167 -7.81 18.08 -11.46
CA LYS A 167 -7.51 17.25 -10.29
C LYS A 167 -8.63 16.28 -9.94
N TRP A 168 -9.89 16.68 -10.16
CA TRP A 168 -11.05 15.85 -9.83
C TRP A 168 -11.18 14.63 -10.77
N GLY A 169 -10.66 14.71 -12.00
CA GLY A 169 -10.59 13.56 -12.89
C GLY A 169 -9.70 12.45 -12.32
N TYR A 170 -8.50 12.82 -11.89
CA TYR A 170 -7.57 11.88 -11.23
C TYR A 170 -8.13 11.35 -9.91
N TYR A 171 -8.76 12.21 -9.11
CA TYR A 171 -9.45 11.80 -7.88
C TYR A 171 -10.49 10.71 -8.15
N THR A 172 -11.35 10.90 -9.15
CA THR A 172 -12.40 9.94 -9.52
C THR A 172 -11.82 8.63 -10.07
N ILE A 173 -10.77 8.69 -10.91
CA ILE A 173 -10.09 7.49 -11.42
C ILE A 173 -9.51 6.67 -10.25
N GLY A 174 -8.83 7.33 -9.31
CA GLY A 174 -8.29 6.66 -8.13
C GLY A 174 -9.40 5.98 -7.31
N ILE A 175 -10.53 6.66 -7.10
CA ILE A 175 -11.68 6.07 -6.39
C ILE A 175 -12.26 4.87 -7.13
N GLY A 176 -12.36 4.94 -8.46
CA GLY A 176 -12.76 3.79 -9.28
C GLY A 176 -11.83 2.59 -9.04
N ALA A 177 -10.52 2.82 -8.97
CA ALA A 177 -9.55 1.77 -8.68
C ALA A 177 -9.73 1.17 -7.28
N ALA A 178 -9.95 2.00 -6.26
CA ALA A 178 -10.23 1.54 -4.90
C ALA A 178 -11.54 0.70 -4.82
N ILE A 179 -12.58 1.09 -5.56
CA ILE A 179 -13.85 0.35 -5.64
C ILE A 179 -13.62 -1.03 -6.27
N VAL A 180 -12.82 -1.12 -7.35
CA VAL A 180 -12.47 -2.40 -7.98
C VAL A 180 -11.78 -3.34 -6.97
N VAL A 181 -10.82 -2.84 -6.19
CA VAL A 181 -10.16 -3.63 -5.14
C VAL A 181 -11.17 -4.10 -4.09
N CYS A 182 -12.06 -3.22 -3.64
CA CYS A 182 -13.09 -3.57 -2.65
C CYS A 182 -14.03 -4.66 -3.18
N ILE A 183 -14.47 -4.56 -4.43
CA ILE A 183 -15.31 -5.59 -5.08
C ILE A 183 -14.54 -6.90 -5.18
N SER A 184 -13.29 -6.88 -5.64
CA SER A 184 -12.43 -8.07 -5.78
C SER A 184 -12.30 -8.81 -4.44
N LEU A 185 -12.02 -8.09 -3.35
CA LEU A 185 -11.92 -8.66 -2.00
C LEU A 185 -13.27 -9.17 -1.47
N MET A 186 -14.34 -8.38 -1.58
CA MET A 186 -15.68 -8.73 -1.06
C MET A 186 -16.37 -9.86 -1.83
N THR A 187 -15.93 -10.15 -3.05
CA THR A 187 -16.43 -11.27 -3.84
C THR A 187 -15.49 -12.46 -3.71
N THR A 188 -14.28 -12.35 -4.26
CA THR A 188 -13.41 -13.52 -4.43
C THR A 188 -12.79 -13.95 -3.11
N THR A 189 -12.11 -13.04 -2.42
CA THR A 189 -11.47 -13.35 -1.14
C THR A 189 -12.51 -13.74 -0.10
N PHE A 190 -13.65 -13.04 -0.04
CA PHE A 190 -14.71 -13.39 0.91
C PHE A 190 -15.31 -14.78 0.67
N ASN A 191 -15.50 -15.19 -0.59
CA ASN A 191 -15.97 -16.55 -0.90
C ASN A 191 -14.98 -17.62 -0.43
N LEU A 192 -13.67 -17.37 -0.56
CA LEU A 192 -12.64 -18.26 -0.01
C LEU A 192 -12.64 -18.27 1.52
N VAL A 193 -12.84 -17.12 2.15
CA VAL A 193 -12.92 -17.01 3.62
C VAL A 193 -14.14 -17.75 4.16
N LYS A 194 -15.31 -17.67 3.49
CA LYS A 194 -16.53 -18.39 3.90
C LYS A 194 -16.32 -19.89 4.04
N ALA A 195 -15.51 -20.48 3.15
CA ALA A 195 -15.21 -21.90 3.19
C ALA A 195 -14.37 -22.31 4.41
N ARG A 196 -13.70 -21.36 5.09
CA ARG A 196 -12.77 -21.62 6.20
C ARG A 196 -13.42 -21.55 7.59
N GLY A 197 -14.59 -20.93 7.71
CA GLY A 197 -15.30 -20.82 8.97
C GLY A 197 -15.97 -19.47 9.20
N LYS A 198 -16.95 -19.46 10.11
CA LYS A 198 -17.73 -18.27 10.47
C LYS A 198 -16.89 -17.26 11.26
N ASP A 199 -15.98 -17.74 12.10
CA ASP A 199 -15.00 -16.94 12.83
C ASP A 199 -14.09 -16.14 11.90
N VAL A 200 -13.47 -16.80 10.91
CA VAL A 200 -12.60 -16.13 9.91
C VAL A 200 -13.41 -15.15 9.07
N SER A 201 -14.64 -15.52 8.69
CA SER A 201 -15.55 -14.65 7.93
C SER A 201 -15.94 -13.39 8.68
N ASN A 202 -16.21 -13.50 9.99
CA ASN A 202 -16.52 -12.34 10.83
C ASN A 202 -15.32 -11.40 10.94
N VAL A 203 -14.12 -11.95 11.16
CA VAL A 203 -12.88 -11.17 11.18
C VAL A 203 -12.68 -10.43 9.86
N PHE A 204 -12.82 -11.14 8.74
CA PHE A 204 -12.68 -10.55 7.42
C PHE A 204 -13.64 -9.38 7.22
N VAL A 205 -14.93 -9.57 7.53
CA VAL A 205 -15.96 -8.53 7.37
C VAL A 205 -15.68 -7.33 8.26
N ILE A 206 -15.24 -7.52 9.51
CA ILE A 206 -14.91 -6.41 10.43
C ILE A 206 -13.75 -5.58 9.86
N PHE A 207 -12.64 -6.23 9.52
CA PHE A 207 -11.46 -5.53 8.99
C PHE A 207 -11.77 -4.85 7.66
N MET A 208 -12.45 -5.55 6.75
CA MET A 208 -12.79 -4.99 5.45
C MET A 208 -13.77 -3.82 5.57
N SER A 209 -14.73 -3.87 6.49
CA SER A 209 -15.66 -2.75 6.74
C SER A 209 -14.91 -1.50 7.20
N ILE A 210 -13.93 -1.65 8.10
CA ILE A 210 -13.10 -0.54 8.57
C ILE A 210 -12.25 0.01 7.41
N ILE A 211 -11.61 -0.86 6.62
CA ILE A 211 -10.82 -0.46 5.44
C ILE A 211 -11.70 0.30 4.46
N MET A 212 -12.89 -0.22 4.10
CA MET A 212 -13.79 0.42 3.15
C MET A 212 -14.28 1.78 3.65
N PHE A 213 -14.62 1.91 4.93
CA PHE A 213 -15.01 3.18 5.51
C PHE A 213 -13.87 4.20 5.43
N LEU A 214 -12.67 3.83 5.87
CA LEU A 214 -11.53 4.73 5.85
C LEU A 214 -11.09 5.07 4.42
N TRP A 215 -11.10 4.08 3.51
CA TRP A 215 -10.61 4.21 2.14
C TRP A 215 -11.57 4.89 1.18
N LEU A 216 -12.85 4.53 1.20
CA LEU A 216 -13.85 5.05 0.26
C LEU A 216 -14.61 6.26 0.79
N ILE A 217 -14.54 6.55 2.09
CA ILE A 217 -15.28 7.66 2.71
C ILE A 217 -14.32 8.66 3.38
N ALA A 218 -13.45 8.20 4.30
CA ALA A 218 -12.62 9.12 5.08
C ALA A 218 -11.51 9.79 4.26
N TYR A 219 -10.67 9.03 3.54
CA TYR A 219 -9.64 9.60 2.65
C TYR A 219 -10.23 10.54 1.59
N PRO A 220 -11.32 10.18 0.88
CA PRO A 220 -11.87 11.01 -0.19
C PRO A 220 -12.48 12.29 0.34
N THR A 221 -13.15 12.22 1.48
CA THR A 221 -13.61 13.40 2.22
C THR A 221 -12.43 14.29 2.63
N CYS A 222 -11.38 13.69 3.21
CA CYS A 222 -10.19 14.42 3.65
C CYS A 222 -9.53 15.15 2.47
N PHE A 223 -9.28 14.47 1.35
CA PHE A 223 -8.73 15.07 0.15
C PHE A 223 -9.64 16.18 -0.40
N GLY A 224 -10.94 15.90 -0.47
CA GLY A 224 -11.93 16.85 -0.97
C GLY A 224 -11.94 18.17 -0.23
N ILE A 225 -11.80 18.17 1.10
CA ILE A 225 -11.80 19.39 1.92
C ILE A 225 -10.41 20.00 2.11
N THR A 226 -9.33 19.26 1.84
CA THR A 226 -7.94 19.72 2.03
C THR A 226 -7.28 20.08 0.69
N ASP A 227 -6.65 19.11 0.02
CA ASP A 227 -5.78 19.27 -1.14
C ASP A 227 -6.58 19.57 -2.43
N GLY A 228 -7.85 19.15 -2.46
CA GLY A 228 -8.82 19.46 -3.51
C GLY A 228 -9.50 20.81 -3.31
N GLY A 229 -10.23 20.95 -2.19
CA GLY A 229 -11.15 22.05 -1.94
C GLY A 229 -10.58 23.23 -1.15
N ASN A 230 -9.37 23.11 -0.60
CA ASN A 230 -8.71 24.15 0.20
C ASN A 230 -9.62 24.78 1.29
N VAL A 231 -10.44 23.96 1.95
CA VAL A 231 -11.34 24.39 3.04
C VAL A 231 -10.60 24.35 4.38
N LEU A 232 -9.82 23.28 4.60
CA LEU A 232 -9.13 23.04 5.85
C LEU A 232 -7.66 23.50 5.77
N GLN A 233 -7.16 24.20 6.80
CA GLN A 233 -5.76 24.65 6.84
C GLN A 233 -4.78 23.47 6.88
N PRO A 234 -3.51 23.64 6.44
CA PRO A 234 -2.54 22.55 6.40
C PRO A 234 -2.32 21.83 7.73
N ASP A 235 -2.30 22.54 8.87
CA ASP A 235 -2.20 21.90 10.21
C ASP A 235 -3.36 20.95 10.50
N SER A 236 -4.58 21.39 10.24
CA SER A 236 -5.77 20.55 10.44
C SER A 236 -5.83 19.41 9.40
N ALA A 237 -5.30 19.63 8.20
CA ALA A 237 -5.17 18.59 7.18
C ALA A 237 -4.21 17.47 7.61
N THR A 238 -3.06 17.82 8.19
CA THR A 238 -2.11 16.81 8.69
C THR A 238 -2.65 16.04 9.87
N ILE A 239 -3.48 16.66 10.72
CA ILE A 239 -4.24 15.96 11.77
C ILE A 239 -5.20 14.94 11.18
N PHE A 240 -6.03 15.35 10.23
CA PHE A 240 -7.03 14.47 9.65
C PHE A 240 -6.39 13.28 8.91
N TYR A 241 -5.43 13.53 8.01
CA TYR A 241 -4.69 12.45 7.35
C TYR A 241 -3.93 11.58 8.35
N GLY A 242 -3.30 12.18 9.36
CA GLY A 242 -2.57 11.45 10.41
C GLY A 242 -3.43 10.43 11.15
N ILE A 243 -4.66 10.80 11.50
CA ILE A 243 -5.60 9.88 12.16
C ILE A 243 -5.98 8.74 11.23
N ILE A 244 -6.32 9.03 9.97
CA ILE A 244 -6.71 7.99 9.01
C ILE A 244 -5.53 7.03 8.77
N ASP A 245 -4.34 7.57 8.51
CA ASP A 245 -3.12 6.80 8.25
C ASP A 245 -2.77 5.91 9.44
N LEU A 246 -2.85 6.42 10.68
CA LEU A 246 -2.61 5.61 11.88
C LEU A 246 -3.60 4.45 11.98
N LEU A 247 -4.88 4.67 11.68
CA LEU A 247 -5.88 3.61 11.77
C LEU A 247 -5.65 2.52 10.72
N ILE A 248 -5.46 2.88 9.46
CA ILE A 248 -5.43 1.92 8.34
C ILE A 248 -4.03 1.39 8.00
N LEU A 249 -2.97 2.19 8.12
CA LEU A 249 -1.61 1.83 7.70
C LEU A 249 -0.70 1.44 8.87
N SER A 250 -1.12 1.71 10.12
CA SER A 250 -0.34 1.40 11.31
C SER A 250 -1.07 0.39 12.23
N ILE A 251 -2.15 0.82 12.87
CA ILE A 251 -2.86 0.05 13.90
C ILE A 251 -3.51 -1.20 13.33
N LEU A 252 -4.26 -1.09 12.23
CA LEU A 252 -4.95 -2.25 11.63
C LEU A 252 -3.96 -3.33 11.17
N PRO A 253 -2.83 -3.00 10.49
CA PRO A 253 -1.80 -3.99 10.18
C PRO A 253 -1.16 -4.64 11.41
N VAL A 254 -0.95 -3.88 12.48
CA VAL A 254 -0.43 -4.42 13.75
C VAL A 254 -1.44 -5.34 14.41
N LEU A 255 -2.74 -5.00 14.41
CA LEU A 255 -3.83 -5.81 14.97
C LEU A 255 -4.10 -7.08 14.18
N PHE A 256 -3.85 -7.09 12.88
CA PHE A 256 -3.97 -8.28 12.05
C PHE A 256 -3.03 -9.40 12.52
N MET A 257 -1.83 -9.06 13.00
CA MET A 257 -0.81 -10.04 13.40
C MET A 257 -1.24 -10.97 14.56
N PRO A 258 -1.63 -10.47 15.74
CA PRO A 258 -2.08 -11.36 16.83
C PRO A 258 -3.33 -12.14 16.46
N LEU A 259 -4.20 -11.57 15.61
CA LEU A 259 -5.42 -12.23 15.16
C LEU A 259 -5.15 -13.37 14.18
N ALA A 260 -4.24 -13.18 13.23
CA ALA A 260 -3.79 -14.24 12.33
C ALA A 260 -3.13 -15.40 13.10
N ASN A 261 -2.37 -15.09 14.16
CA ASN A 261 -1.82 -16.12 15.06
C ASN A 261 -2.93 -16.86 15.83
N TYR A 262 -3.98 -16.17 16.29
CA TYR A 262 -5.12 -16.77 17.00
C TYR A 262 -5.94 -17.71 16.09
N LEU A 263 -6.17 -17.31 14.84
CA LEU A 263 -6.91 -18.13 13.86
C LEU A 263 -6.13 -19.36 13.41
N GLY A 264 -4.81 -19.40 13.66
CA GLY A 264 -3.91 -20.48 13.27
C GLY A 264 -3.48 -20.36 11.80
N VAL A 265 -2.19 -20.08 11.57
CA VAL A 265 -1.59 -19.95 10.23
C VAL A 265 -1.85 -21.19 9.36
N GLU A 266 -1.93 -22.36 9.99
CA GLU A 266 -2.24 -23.65 9.34
C GLU A 266 -3.67 -23.67 8.76
N ARG A 267 -4.66 -23.11 9.47
CA ARG A 267 -6.04 -22.99 8.97
C ARG A 267 -6.17 -21.98 7.82
N LEU A 268 -5.23 -21.04 7.74
CA LEU A 268 -5.13 -20.09 6.64
C LEU A 268 -4.48 -20.74 5.40
N GLY A 269 -3.94 -21.96 5.50
CA GLY A 269 -3.36 -22.68 4.35
C GLY A 269 -2.19 -21.91 3.72
N LEU A 270 -1.53 -21.07 4.51
CA LEU A 270 -0.41 -20.21 4.07
C LEU A 270 0.94 -20.86 4.36
N ILE A 271 0.96 -22.17 4.61
CA ILE A 271 2.21 -22.91 4.73
C ILE A 271 2.79 -23.02 3.33
N PHE A 272 3.86 -22.27 3.06
CA PHE A 272 4.67 -22.42 1.87
C PHE A 272 5.50 -23.72 2.00
N ASP A 273 4.84 -24.88 1.95
CA ASP A 273 5.52 -26.18 1.87
C ASP A 273 6.08 -26.34 0.46
N ASN A 274 7.22 -25.69 0.24
CA ASN A 274 8.16 -26.03 -0.81
C ASN A 274 9.56 -25.93 -0.16
N GLU A 275 9.93 -26.91 0.66
CA GLU A 275 11.31 -27.36 0.51
C GLU A 275 11.40 -27.85 -0.93
N PRO A 276 12.29 -27.31 -1.79
CA PRO A 276 12.56 -27.94 -3.05
C PRO A 276 13.06 -29.33 -2.68
N GLU A 277 12.24 -30.34 -2.98
CA GLU A 277 12.65 -31.73 -3.05
C GLU A 277 14.01 -31.69 -3.76
N HIS A 278 15.06 -32.12 -3.05
CA HIS A 278 16.44 -32.04 -3.51
C HIS A 278 16.45 -32.63 -4.92
N VAL A 279 16.50 -31.77 -5.95
CA VAL A 279 16.54 -32.22 -7.33
C VAL A 279 17.89 -32.90 -7.43
N GLY A 280 17.88 -34.22 -7.28
CA GLY A 280 19.05 -35.07 -7.46
C GLY A 280 19.71 -34.71 -8.79
N PRO A 281 21.03 -34.92 -8.91
CA PRO A 281 21.79 -34.47 -10.07
C PRO A 281 21.04 -34.91 -11.34
N VAL A 282 20.77 -33.91 -12.20
CA VAL A 282 20.08 -34.11 -13.48
C VAL A 282 20.80 -35.25 -14.20
N VAL A 283 20.12 -36.40 -14.29
CA VAL A 283 20.63 -37.52 -15.08
C VAL A 283 20.64 -37.04 -16.52
N GLU A 284 21.83 -36.72 -17.02
CA GLU A 284 22.06 -36.29 -18.39
C GLU A 284 21.53 -37.38 -19.33
N ARG A 285 20.40 -37.10 -19.99
CA ARG A 285 19.81 -38.03 -20.96
C ARG A 285 20.71 -38.03 -22.18
N LYS A 286 21.59 -39.04 -22.31
CA LYS A 286 22.40 -39.23 -23.52
C LYS A 286 21.49 -39.19 -24.75
N MET A 287 21.82 -38.29 -25.69
CA MET A 287 21.16 -38.27 -26.99
C MET A 287 21.30 -39.63 -27.68
N PRO A 288 20.25 -40.12 -28.37
CA PRO A 288 20.35 -41.37 -29.12
C PRO A 288 21.38 -41.21 -30.24
N SER A 289 22.26 -42.20 -30.37
CA SER A 289 23.22 -42.29 -31.47
C SER A 289 22.51 -42.39 -32.83
N PRO A 290 23.14 -41.93 -33.93
CA PRO A 290 22.49 -41.75 -35.24
C PRO A 290 21.95 -43.05 -35.90
N ASP A 291 22.29 -44.21 -35.34
CA ASP A 291 21.97 -45.52 -35.93
C ASP A 291 20.53 -46.00 -35.64
N SER A 292 19.73 -45.28 -34.84
CA SER A 292 18.32 -45.63 -34.62
C SER A 292 17.38 -45.17 -35.74
N PHE A 293 17.91 -44.61 -36.83
CA PHE A 293 17.14 -44.19 -38.01
C PHE A 293 17.10 -45.30 -39.08
N LYS A 294 16.75 -46.53 -38.70
CA LYS A 294 16.39 -47.57 -39.68
C LYS A 294 15.16 -48.36 -39.25
N SER A 295 14.22 -48.39 -40.19
CA SER A 295 13.01 -49.21 -40.36
C SER A 295 11.84 -49.02 -39.38
N SER A 296 10.80 -48.31 -39.86
CA SER A 296 9.43 -48.84 -39.85
C SER A 296 8.49 -48.08 -40.80
N ASP A 297 8.02 -48.80 -41.83
CA ASP A 297 6.66 -48.76 -42.41
C ASP A 297 6.00 -47.41 -42.77
N SER A 298 6.58 -46.65 -43.71
CA SER A 298 5.85 -45.57 -44.40
C SER A 298 5.77 -45.70 -45.92
N ASP A 299 6.48 -46.65 -46.52
CA ASP A 299 6.69 -46.68 -47.99
C ASP A 299 5.71 -47.58 -48.77
N SER A 300 4.91 -48.41 -48.09
CA SER A 300 3.88 -49.26 -48.74
C SER A 300 2.56 -48.51 -48.99
N SER A 301 2.16 -47.61 -48.09
CA SER A 301 0.88 -46.89 -48.18
C SER A 301 0.85 -45.81 -49.28
N LEU A 302 2.03 -45.31 -49.67
CA LEU A 302 2.19 -44.28 -50.70
C LEU A 302 2.10 -44.84 -52.12
N LYS A 303 2.57 -46.07 -52.34
CA LYS A 303 2.52 -46.73 -53.66
C LYS A 303 1.12 -47.22 -54.02
N GLU A 304 0.32 -47.61 -53.03
CA GLU A 304 -1.07 -48.05 -53.23
C GLU A 304 -2.00 -46.87 -53.56
N LYS A 305 -1.74 -45.69 -52.98
CA LYS A 305 -2.50 -44.46 -53.26
C LYS A 305 -2.20 -43.81 -54.62
N LEU A 306 -1.07 -44.13 -55.25
CA LEU A 306 -0.71 -43.61 -56.57
C LEU A 306 -1.31 -44.43 -57.72
N LYS A 307 -1.51 -45.75 -57.55
CA LYS A 307 -2.15 -46.60 -58.57
C LYS A 307 -3.64 -46.34 -58.77
N VAL A 308 -4.36 -45.97 -57.70
CA VAL A 308 -5.82 -45.72 -57.75
C VAL A 308 -6.16 -44.41 -58.50
N LYS A 309 -5.18 -43.54 -58.75
CA LYS A 309 -5.39 -42.22 -59.36
C LYS A 309 -5.15 -42.18 -60.87
N GLU A 310 -4.70 -43.28 -61.49
CA GLU A 310 -4.49 -43.38 -62.95
C GLU A 310 -5.59 -44.19 -63.67
N GLU A 311 -6.56 -44.78 -62.97
CA GLU A 311 -7.69 -45.54 -63.57
C GLU A 311 -9.07 -44.89 -63.32
N ALA A 312 -9.14 -43.59 -63.05
CA ALA A 312 -10.41 -42.84 -62.91
C ALA A 312 -10.42 -41.53 -63.69
#